data_AF-A0A2D4LPZ3-F1
#
_entry.id   AF-A0A2D4LPZ3-F1
#
_cell.length_a   1.000
_cell.length_b   1.000
_cell.length_c   1.000
_cell.angle_alpha   90.00
_cell.angle_beta   90.00
_cell.angle_gamma   90.00
#
_symmetry.space_group_name_H-M   'P 1'
#
loop_
_entity.id
_entity.type
_entity.pdbx_description
1 polymer ?
#
loop_
_entity_poly.entity_id
_entity_poly.type
_entity_poly.pdbx_seq_one_letter_code
_entity_poly.pdbx_strand_id
1 'polypeptide(L)'
;EISHRLEEFYAERFGHEMVEIIKGSNPVDKTKLDPNKAYIQLTYVEPFFDTYELKDRVTYFDKNYNLRTFMFCTPFTLDGRAHGDLHEQFKRKTLLTTSH
;
A
#
# COMPACT_ATOMS: atom_id res chain seq x y z
N GLU A 1 -14.37 -3.81 -2.26
CA GLU A 1 -14.83 -3.71 -0.86
C GLU A 1 -14.38 -2.41 -0.18
N ILE A 2 -13.11 -2.20 0.22
CA ILE A 2 -12.70 -0.94 0.87
C ILE A 2 -12.50 0.25 -0.09
N SER A 3 -11.92 0.01 -1.28
CA SER A 3 -11.66 1.08 -2.26
C SER A 3 -12.93 1.79 -2.70
N HIS A 4 -13.92 1.01 -3.13
CA HIS A 4 -15.23 1.52 -3.54
C HIS A 4 -15.92 2.27 -2.40
N ARG A 5 -15.90 1.73 -1.18
CA ARG A 5 -16.52 2.37 -0.01
C ARG A 5 -15.89 3.73 0.31
N LEU A 6 -14.57 3.86 0.22
CA LEU A 6 -13.89 5.14 0.46
C LEU A 6 -14.14 6.12 -0.69
N GLU A 7 -14.07 5.65 -1.93
CA GLU A 7 -14.37 6.46 -3.11
C GLU A 7 -15.78 7.04 -3.03
N GLU A 8 -16.80 6.21 -2.79
CA GLU A 8 -18.19 6.65 -2.61
C GLU A 8 -18.35 7.63 -1.46
N PHE A 9 -17.80 7.31 -0.28
CA PHE A 9 -17.91 8.17 0.90
C PHE A 9 -17.37 9.59 0.67
N TYR A 10 -16.24 9.71 -0.03
CA TYR A 10 -15.68 11.02 -0.34
C TYR A 10 -16.33 11.66 -1.57
N ALA A 11 -16.79 10.87 -2.54
CA ALA A 11 -17.52 11.35 -3.71
C ALA A 11 -18.87 11.95 -3.31
N GLU A 12 -19.58 11.39 -2.32
CA GLU A 12 -20.81 11.97 -1.77
C GLU A 12 -20.60 13.36 -1.15
N ARG A 13 -19.38 13.67 -0.68
CA ARG A 13 -19.04 14.95 -0.04
C ARG A 13 -18.46 15.98 -1.02
N PHE A 14 -17.66 15.52 -1.97
CA PHE A 14 -16.86 16.39 -2.84
C PHE A 14 -17.29 16.36 -4.32
N GLY A 15 -18.16 15.42 -4.71
CA GLY A 15 -18.54 15.13 -6.09
C GLY A 15 -17.72 14.00 -6.70
N HIS A 16 -18.38 13.14 -7.49
CA HIS A 16 -17.76 11.97 -8.12
C HIS A 16 -16.58 12.30 -9.04
N GLU A 17 -16.59 13.46 -9.69
CA GLU A 17 -15.51 13.87 -10.61
C GLU A 17 -14.26 14.38 -9.88
N MET A 18 -14.39 14.65 -8.57
CA MET A 18 -13.36 15.27 -7.74
C MET A 18 -12.51 14.26 -6.98
N VAL A 19 -12.94 13.01 -6.87
CA VAL A 19 -12.25 11.97 -6.09
C VAL A 19 -11.62 10.94 -7.02
N GLU A 20 -10.33 10.65 -6.82
CA GLU A 20 -9.59 9.67 -7.63
C GLU A 20 -8.83 8.67 -6.74
N ILE A 21 -8.94 7.38 -7.09
CA ILE A 21 -8.15 6.32 -6.47
C ILE A 21 -6.83 6.13 -7.22
N ILE A 22 -5.71 6.28 -6.51
CA ILE A 22 -4.37 5.97 -7.05
C ILE A 22 -4.17 4.45 -7.07
N LYS A 23 -4.16 3.86 -8.28
CA LYS A 23 -4.11 2.41 -8.51
C LYS A 23 -2.70 1.78 -8.41
N GLY A 24 -1.77 2.39 -7.66
CA GLY A 24 -0.40 1.91 -7.50
C GLY A 24 0.13 2.13 -6.09
N SER A 25 1.20 1.42 -5.72
CA SER A 25 1.81 1.45 -4.39
C SER A 25 3.15 2.20 -4.32
N ASN A 26 3.53 2.88 -5.42
CA ASN A 26 4.71 3.72 -5.44
C ASN A 26 4.51 4.98 -4.58
N PRO A 27 5.59 5.56 -4.03
CA PRO A 27 5.53 6.90 -3.45
C PRO A 27 4.92 7.90 -4.43
N VAL A 28 3.97 8.70 -3.93
CA VAL A 28 3.21 9.64 -4.75
C VAL A 28 3.98 10.95 -4.88
N ASP A 29 4.28 11.33 -6.11
CA ASP A 29 4.81 12.64 -6.44
C ASP A 29 3.67 13.65 -6.56
N LYS A 30 3.54 14.53 -5.55
CA LYS A 30 2.46 15.52 -5.46
C LYS A 30 2.47 16.53 -6.61
N THR A 31 3.62 16.75 -7.26
CA THR A 31 3.74 17.72 -8.37
C THR A 31 3.03 17.28 -9.64
N LYS A 32 2.72 15.98 -9.74
CA LYS A 32 2.02 15.36 -10.88
C LYS A 32 0.51 15.23 -10.66
N LEU A 33 0.01 15.65 -9.50
CA LEU A 33 -1.40 15.57 -9.15
C LEU A 33 -2.10 16.90 -9.44
N ASP A 34 -3.37 16.84 -9.83
CA ASP A 34 -4.21 18.03 -9.96
C ASP A 34 -4.51 18.58 -8.55
N PRO A 35 -4.06 19.80 -8.20
CA PRO A 35 -4.30 20.36 -6.88
C PRO A 35 -5.79 20.58 -6.56
N ASN A 36 -6.67 20.51 -7.55
CA ASN A 36 -8.11 20.64 -7.37
C ASN A 36 -8.82 19.31 -7.06
N LYS A 37 -8.13 18.16 -7.17
CA LYS A 37 -8.73 16.85 -6.92
C LYS A 37 -8.30 16.24 -5.59
N ALA A 38 -9.14 15.37 -5.06
CA ALA A 38 -8.89 14.57 -3.87
C ALA A 38 -8.40 13.17 -4.29
N TYR A 39 -7.19 12.81 -3.85
CA TYR A 39 -6.56 11.53 -4.18
C TYR A 39 -6.51 10.61 -2.98
N ILE A 40 -6.86 9.34 -3.18
CA ILE A 40 -6.76 8.30 -2.16
C ILE A 40 -5.89 7.18 -2.70
N GLN A 41 -4.76 6.91 -2.03
CA GLN A 41 -3.92 5.76 -2.33
C GLN A 41 -4.27 4.62 -1.40
N LEU A 42 -4.58 3.46 -1.98
CA LEU A 42 -4.87 2.25 -1.23
C LEU A 42 -3.87 1.17 -1.62
N THR A 43 -3.22 0.59 -0.62
CA THR A 43 -2.25 -0.49 -0.80
C THR A 43 -2.54 -1.54 0.26
N TYR A 44 -2.75 -2.78 -0.19
CA TYR A 44 -2.86 -3.92 0.71
C TYR A 44 -1.50 -4.17 1.38
N VAL A 45 -1.53 -4.46 2.67
CA VAL A 45 -0.35 -4.77 3.48
C VAL A 45 -0.61 -6.02 4.30
N GLU A 46 0.46 -6.75 4.62
CA GLU A 46 0.42 -7.93 5.49
C GLU A 46 1.22 -7.66 6.76
N PRO A 47 0.88 -8.29 7.90
CA PRO A 47 1.73 -8.23 9.08
C PRO A 47 3.15 -8.70 8.76
N PHE A 48 4.14 -7.97 9.26
CA PHE A 48 5.55 -8.31 9.13
C PHE A 48 6.11 -8.73 10.47
N PHE A 49 6.86 -9.83 10.46
CA PHE A 49 7.56 -10.37 11.61
C PHE A 49 9.01 -10.63 11.21
N ASP A 50 9.95 -10.23 12.05
CA ASP A 50 11.33 -10.62 11.85
C ASP A 50 11.57 -12.11 12.22
N THR A 51 12.79 -12.59 11.99
CA THR A 51 13.14 -13.99 12.23
C THR A 51 13.11 -14.39 13.70
N TYR A 52 13.18 -13.44 14.64
CA TYR A 52 13.04 -13.69 16.07
C TYR A 52 11.57 -13.77 16.45
N GLU A 53 10.75 -12.81 16.03
CA GLU A 53 9.31 -12.82 16.27
C GLU A 53 8.62 -14.05 15.70
N LEU A 54 9.06 -14.54 14.53
CA LEU A 54 8.51 -15.76 13.92
C LEU A 54 8.75 -17.03 14.75
N LYS A 55 9.71 -17.03 15.70
CA LYS A 55 9.91 -18.16 16.62
C LYS A 55 8.82 -18.23 17.67
N ASP A 56 8.37 -17.07 18.15
CA ASP A 56 7.34 -16.98 19.19
C ASP A 56 5.93 -16.97 18.57
N ARG A 57 5.78 -16.33 17.40
CA ARG A 57 4.49 -16.17 16.71
C ARG A 57 4.19 -17.35 15.79
N VAL A 58 3.89 -18.50 16.38
CA VAL A 58 3.66 -19.75 15.64
C VAL A 58 2.21 -19.87 15.18
N THR A 59 1.24 -19.58 16.05
CA THR A 59 -0.17 -19.83 15.77
C THR A 59 -0.79 -18.75 14.90
N TYR A 60 -1.99 -19.03 14.37
CA TYR A 60 -2.78 -18.00 13.69
C TYR A 60 -3.08 -16.82 14.62
N PHE A 61 -3.41 -17.09 15.89
CA PHE A 61 -3.68 -16.03 16.87
C PHE A 61 -2.45 -15.14 17.09
N ASP A 62 -1.27 -15.75 17.29
CA ASP A 62 -0.04 -14.98 17.55
C ASP A 62 0.36 -14.08 16.37
N LYS A 63 -0.04 -14.46 15.15
CA LYS A 63 0.19 -13.67 13.92
C LYS A 63 -0.88 -12.61 13.68
N ASN A 64 -1.92 -12.54 14.51
CA ASN A 64 -3.03 -11.58 14.37
C ASN A 64 -3.26 -10.73 15.64
N TYR A 65 -2.41 -10.86 16.66
CA TYR A 65 -2.50 -10.12 17.91
C TYR A 65 -1.28 -9.21 18.13
N ASN A 66 -1.52 -8.01 18.66
CA ASN A 66 -0.50 -7.01 18.99
C ASN A 66 0.49 -6.79 17.82
N LEU A 67 -0.07 -6.37 16.69
CA LEU A 67 0.65 -6.14 15.43
C LEU A 67 1.03 -4.68 15.30
N ARG A 68 2.26 -4.41 14.87
CA ARG A 68 2.78 -3.05 14.73
C ARG A 68 3.43 -2.77 13.38
N THR A 69 4.03 -3.79 12.77
CA THR A 69 4.76 -3.65 11.51
C THR A 69 4.03 -4.37 10.41
N PHE A 70 3.91 -3.72 9.26
CA PHE A 70 3.24 -4.22 8.07
C PHE A 70 4.15 -4.07 6.85
N MET A 71 4.00 -4.97 5.88
CA MET A 71 4.80 -4.98 4.66
C MET A 71 3.92 -5.00 3.41
N PHE A 72 4.38 -4.30 2.37
CA PHE A 72 3.94 -4.54 1.00
C PHE A 72 5.12 -4.57 0.04
N CYS A 73 4.88 -5.11 -1.15
CA CYS A 73 5.88 -5.18 -2.21
C CYS A 73 5.43 -4.35 -3.42
N THR A 74 6.36 -3.59 -4.00
CA THR A 74 6.15 -2.89 -5.27
C THR A 74 7.13 -3.42 -6.31
N PRO A 75 6.66 -3.95 -7.46
CA PRO A 75 7.53 -4.37 -8.55
C PRO A 75 8.07 -3.13 -9.27
N PHE A 76 9.33 -3.19 -9.68
CA PHE A 76 9.95 -2.15 -10.50
C PHE A 76 11.09 -2.73 -11.34
N THR A 77 11.45 -2.04 -12.41
CA THR A 77 12.64 -2.28 -13.22
C THR A 77 13.57 -1.06 -13.11
N LEU A 78 14.86 -1.21 -13.46
CA LEU A 78 15.81 -0.09 -13.40
C LEU A 78 15.50 1.04 -14.40
N ASP A 79 14.77 0.72 -15.47
CA ASP A 79 14.29 1.70 -16.46
C ASP A 79 12.97 2.39 -16.06
N GLY A 80 12.43 2.08 -14.87
CA GLY A 80 11.28 2.77 -14.27
C GLY A 80 9.91 2.18 -14.58
N ARG A 81 9.83 1.09 -15.34
CA ARG A 81 8.58 0.32 -15.53
C ARG A 81 8.22 -0.44 -14.25
N ALA A 82 6.94 -0.78 -14.10
CA ALA A 82 6.50 -1.67 -13.02
C ALA A 82 6.91 -3.13 -13.32
N HIS A 83 6.83 -3.54 -14.58
CA HIS A 83 7.07 -4.89 -15.05
C HIS A 83 8.02 -4.95 -16.23
N GLY A 84 8.90 -5.94 -16.22
CA GLY A 84 9.86 -6.25 -17.30
C GLY A 84 10.17 -7.74 -17.34
N ASP A 85 11.22 -8.11 -18.07
CA ASP A 85 11.66 -9.51 -18.14
C ASP A 85 12.24 -9.99 -16.80
N LEU A 86 12.37 -11.30 -16.62
CA LEU A 86 12.79 -11.91 -15.35
C LEU A 86 14.12 -11.35 -14.82
N HIS A 87 15.06 -11.06 -15.70
CA HIS A 87 16.39 -10.53 -15.36
C HIS A 87 16.38 -9.01 -15.09
N GLU A 88 15.32 -8.31 -15.51
CA GLU A 88 15.12 -6.87 -15.30
C GLU A 88 14.23 -6.58 -14.09
N GLN A 89 13.50 -7.58 -13.59
CA GLN A 89 12.47 -7.40 -12.57
C GLN A 89 13.06 -7.35 -11.16
N PHE A 90 12.85 -6.23 -10.49
CA PHE A 90 13.16 -6.03 -9.07
C PHE A 90 11.88 -5.92 -8.23
N LYS A 91 12.05 -6.07 -6.91
CA LYS A 91 10.97 -5.96 -5.92
C LYS A 91 11.44 -5.12 -4.74
N ARG A 92 10.74 -4.02 -4.46
CA ARG A 92 10.95 -3.20 -3.27
C ARG A 92 10.02 -3.67 -2.17
N LYS A 93 10.57 -4.04 -1.01
CA LYS A 93 9.81 -4.33 0.21
C LYS A 93 9.75 -3.06 1.06
N THR A 94 8.55 -2.59 1.38
CA THR A 94 8.35 -1.43 2.25
C THR A 94 7.79 -1.92 3.58
N LEU A 95 8.41 -1.48 4.68
CA LEU A 95 7.94 -1.75 6.04
C LEU A 95 7.30 -0.48 6.61
N LEU A 96 6.08 -0.61 7.13
CA LEU A 96 5.33 0.46 7.79
C LEU A 96 5.13 0.09 9.25
N THR A 97 5.49 0.99 10.15
CA THR A 97 5.31 0.79 11.59
C THR A 97 4.30 1.80 12.11
N THR A 98 3.26 1.32 12.79
CA THR A 98 2.23 2.17 13.39
C THR A 98 2.70 2.76 14.72
N SER A 99 2.08 3.88 15.11
CA SER A 99 2.35 4.53 16.40
C SER A 99 1.83 3.71 17.59
N HIS A 100 0.78 2.93 17.37
CA HIS A 100 0.13 2.04 18.32
C HIS A 100 -0.05 0.66 17.69
#